data_AF-A0A0M3AKH6-F1
#
_entry.id   AF-A0A0M3AKH6-F1
#
_cell.length_a   1.000
_cell.length_b   1.000
_cell.length_c   1.000
_cell.angle_alpha   90.00
_cell.angle_beta   90.00
_cell.angle_gamma   90.00
#
_symmetry.space_group_name_H-M   'P 1'
#
loop_
_entity.id
_entity.type
_entity.pdbx_description
1 polymer ?
#
loop_
_entity_poly.entity_id
_entity_poly.type
_entity_poly.pdbx_seq_one_letter_code
_entity_poly.pdbx_strand_id
1 'polypeptide(L)'
;MRVLLSRVRIGVREPTYSYRLYVPFREISPERQALIPMHSDYGHSTGLLARVSDVIAPMAHLESAPGVEKHKRGRLIDDVAERVGALLLQVAFPEMREPMVPFRLMIPAAPSNARVFGSIENLSGRYGELAARLPTVTATSLGFRLEGDR
;
A
#
# COMPACT_ATOMS: atom_id res chain seq x y z
N MET A 1 -10.43 4.56 6.90
CA MET A 1 -10.36 4.26 5.46
C MET A 1 -10.18 2.76 5.27
N ARG A 2 -10.82 2.19 4.26
CA ARG A 2 -10.66 0.79 3.87
C ARG A 2 -9.41 0.59 3.00
N VAL A 3 -8.78 -0.56 3.11
CA VAL A 3 -7.62 -0.98 2.31
C VAL A 3 -7.80 -2.40 1.80
N LEU A 4 -7.22 -2.68 0.64
CA LEU A 4 -7.13 -4.01 0.04
C LEU A 4 -5.69 -4.51 0.16
N LEU A 5 -5.50 -5.68 0.76
CA LEU A 5 -4.23 -6.39 0.81
C LEU A 5 -4.32 -7.61 -0.09
N SER A 6 -3.29 -7.86 -0.89
CA SER A 6 -3.26 -9.01 -1.78
C SER A 6 -1.92 -9.72 -1.76
N ARG A 7 -2.00 -11.04 -1.95
CA ARG A 7 -0.91 -11.97 -2.20
C ARG A 7 -1.21 -12.71 -3.49
N VAL A 8 -0.38 -12.52 -4.50
CA VAL A 8 -0.55 -13.15 -5.81
C VAL A 8 0.73 -13.86 -6.21
N ARG A 9 0.64 -15.16 -6.50
CA ARG A 9 1.74 -15.95 -7.07
C ARG A 9 2.04 -15.45 -8.48
N ILE A 10 3.31 -15.12 -8.72
CA ILE A 10 3.82 -14.67 -10.01
C ILE A 10 4.81 -15.66 -10.64
N GLY A 11 5.39 -16.56 -9.83
CA GLY A 11 6.30 -17.60 -10.31
C GLY A 11 5.60 -18.88 -10.73
N VAL A 12 6.00 -19.41 -11.88
CA VAL A 12 5.49 -20.69 -12.40
C VAL A 12 6.11 -21.86 -11.63
N ARG A 13 7.46 -21.92 -11.56
CA ARG A 13 8.20 -23.03 -10.94
C ARG A 13 8.41 -22.84 -9.44
N GLU A 14 9.11 -21.78 -9.06
CA GLU A 14 9.33 -21.42 -7.66
C GLU A 14 8.12 -20.67 -7.11
N PRO A 15 7.73 -20.91 -5.85
CA PRO A 15 6.60 -20.24 -5.21
C PRO A 15 6.98 -18.78 -4.86
N THR A 16 7.02 -17.92 -5.88
CA THR A 16 7.29 -16.48 -5.75
C THR A 16 6.01 -15.67 -5.85
N TYR A 17 5.90 -14.67 -4.99
CA TYR A 17 4.68 -13.89 -4.77
C TYR A 17 4.95 -12.39 -4.88
N SER A 18 3.96 -11.66 -5.41
CA SER A 18 3.83 -10.22 -5.25
C SER A 18 2.83 -9.93 -4.14
N TYR A 19 3.24 -9.09 -3.19
CA TYR A 19 2.38 -8.57 -2.14
C TYR A 19 2.05 -7.12 -2.43
N ARG A 20 0.79 -6.73 -2.33
CA ARG A 20 0.35 -5.36 -2.63
C ARG A 20 -0.67 -4.87 -1.62
N LEU A 21 -0.54 -3.59 -1.29
CA LEU A 21 -1.50 -2.84 -0.49
C LEU A 21 -2.06 -1.72 -1.37
N TYR A 22 -3.39 -1.61 -1.41
CA TYR A 22 -4.11 -0.61 -2.18
C TYR A 22 -5.18 0.07 -1.35
N VAL A 23 -5.54 1.29 -1.75
CA VAL A 23 -6.67 2.05 -1.19
C VAL A 23 -7.75 2.17 -2.26
N PRO A 24 -9.00 1.72 -2.03
CA PRO A 24 -10.10 1.98 -2.95
C PRO A 24 -10.35 3.48 -3.16
N PHE A 25 -10.58 3.91 -4.40
CA PHE A 25 -10.78 5.33 -4.74
C PHE A 25 -11.90 5.99 -3.94
N ARG A 26 -12.97 5.25 -3.64
CA ARG A 26 -14.08 5.71 -2.80
C ARG A 26 -13.68 6.16 -1.39
N GLU A 27 -12.50 5.77 -0.91
CA GLU A 27 -11.97 6.13 0.42
C GLU A 27 -11.14 7.43 0.37
N ILE A 28 -10.98 8.01 -0.82
CA ILE A 28 -10.12 9.17 -1.10
C ILE A 28 -11.00 10.32 -1.59
N SER A 29 -10.63 11.57 -1.24
CA SER A 29 -11.39 12.73 -1.69
C SER A 29 -11.31 12.94 -3.21
N PRO A 30 -12.36 13.48 -3.87
CA PRO A 30 -12.37 13.69 -5.31
C PRO A 30 -11.19 14.54 -5.81
N GLU A 31 -10.76 15.54 -5.03
CA GLU A 31 -9.66 16.43 -5.37
C GLU A 31 -8.35 15.66 -5.48
N ARG A 32 -8.12 14.71 -4.57
CA ARG A 32 -6.95 13.81 -4.65
C ARG A 32 -7.11 12.82 -5.79
N GLN A 33 -8.28 12.21 -5.97
CA GLN A 33 -8.52 11.25 -7.07
C GLN A 33 -8.15 11.85 -8.43
N ALA A 34 -8.51 13.12 -8.68
CA ALA A 34 -8.20 13.84 -9.91
C ALA A 34 -6.69 13.99 -10.19
N LEU A 35 -5.85 13.85 -9.17
CA LEU A 35 -4.39 14.02 -9.27
C LEU A 35 -3.61 12.70 -9.24
N ILE A 36 -4.28 11.54 -9.10
CA ILE A 36 -3.62 10.23 -9.11
C ILE A 36 -3.49 9.74 -10.55
N PRO A 37 -2.27 9.72 -11.14
CA PRO A 37 -2.10 9.44 -12.56
C PRO A 37 -2.36 7.97 -12.91
N MET A 38 -2.06 7.05 -11.99
CA MET A 38 -2.15 5.61 -12.23
C MET A 38 -3.19 4.99 -11.32
N HIS A 39 -4.33 4.61 -11.91
CA HIS A 39 -5.41 3.94 -11.22
C HIS A 39 -6.05 2.87 -12.10
N SER A 40 -6.32 1.72 -11.51
CA SER A 40 -6.95 0.57 -12.15
C SER A 40 -7.52 -0.32 -11.04
N ASP A 41 -8.24 -1.38 -11.40
CA ASP A 41 -8.62 -2.41 -10.44
C ASP A 41 -7.48 -3.40 -10.17
N TYR A 42 -6.37 -3.32 -10.93
CA TYR A 42 -5.22 -4.21 -10.86
C TYR A 42 -5.60 -5.71 -10.95
N GLY A 43 -6.67 -6.02 -11.70
CA GLY A 43 -7.18 -7.39 -11.81
C GLY A 43 -7.87 -7.90 -10.54
N HIS A 44 -8.23 -7.01 -9.63
CA HIS A 44 -8.94 -7.37 -8.41
C HIS A 44 -10.46 -7.27 -8.51
N SER A 45 -11.04 -6.71 -9.58
CA SER A 45 -12.50 -6.60 -9.77
C SER A 45 -13.22 -5.90 -8.60
N THR A 46 -12.57 -4.90 -8.00
CA THR A 46 -13.06 -4.18 -6.80
C THR A 46 -13.26 -2.68 -7.04
N GLY A 47 -13.24 -2.26 -8.32
CA GLY A 47 -13.24 -0.86 -8.72
C GLY A 47 -11.84 -0.25 -8.73
N LEU A 48 -11.75 1.06 -8.89
CA LEU A 48 -10.47 1.77 -8.98
C LEU A 48 -9.73 1.77 -7.63
N LEU A 49 -8.43 1.49 -7.71
CA LEU A 49 -7.52 1.40 -6.59
C LEU A 49 -6.37 2.38 -6.76
N ALA A 50 -5.98 3.02 -5.67
CA ALA A 50 -4.82 3.88 -5.55
C ALA A 50 -3.67 3.16 -4.84
N ARG A 51 -2.43 3.53 -5.19
CA ARG A 51 -1.27 3.13 -4.40
C ARG A 51 -1.20 3.94 -3.11
N VAL A 52 -0.62 3.34 -2.09
CA VAL A 52 -0.43 3.99 -0.79
C VAL A 52 0.45 5.24 -0.90
N SER A 53 1.45 5.24 -1.77
CA SER A 53 2.29 6.42 -1.99
C SER A 53 1.49 7.64 -2.47
N ASP A 54 0.58 7.44 -3.43
CA ASP A 54 -0.32 8.49 -3.91
C ASP A 54 -1.31 8.98 -2.84
N VAL A 55 -1.69 8.11 -1.91
CA VAL A 55 -2.57 8.44 -0.79
C VAL A 55 -1.84 9.28 0.25
N ILE A 56 -0.65 8.85 0.70
CA ILE A 56 0.06 9.54 1.77
C ILE A 56 0.74 10.83 1.28
N ALA A 57 1.00 10.96 -0.02
CA ALA A 57 1.62 12.13 -0.61
C ALA A 57 0.88 13.43 -0.23
N PRO A 58 1.57 14.51 0.16
CA PRO A 58 0.93 15.82 0.33
C PRO A 58 0.30 16.30 -0.99
N MET A 59 -0.80 17.04 -0.95
CA MET A 59 -1.45 17.57 -2.18
C MET A 59 -0.46 18.35 -3.05
N ALA A 60 0.37 19.19 -2.42
CA ALA A 60 1.42 19.95 -3.11
C ALA A 60 2.41 19.06 -3.90
N HIS A 61 2.64 17.82 -3.48
CA HIS A 61 3.44 16.86 -4.26
C HIS A 61 2.67 16.37 -5.48
N LEU A 62 1.41 15.99 -5.30
CA LEU A 62 0.56 15.51 -6.41
C LEU A 62 0.39 16.59 -7.48
N GLU A 63 0.14 17.84 -7.08
CA GLU A 63 -0.03 19.01 -7.94
C GLU A 63 1.26 19.45 -8.66
N SER A 64 2.43 19.09 -8.12
CA SER A 64 3.70 19.57 -8.68
C SER A 64 3.94 19.07 -10.12
N ALA A 65 4.57 19.90 -10.95
CA ALA A 65 4.92 19.50 -12.32
C ALA A 65 5.94 18.33 -12.32
N PRO A 66 5.92 17.44 -13.33
CA PRO A 66 6.94 16.43 -13.50
C PRO A 66 8.34 17.04 -13.55
N GLY A 67 9.30 16.44 -12.85
CA GLY A 67 10.68 16.92 -12.81
C GLY A 67 11.54 16.16 -11.81
N VAL A 68 12.84 16.44 -11.81
CA VAL A 68 13.84 15.75 -10.97
C VAL A 68 13.50 15.88 -9.48
N GLU A 69 13.11 17.07 -9.03
CA GLU A 69 12.78 17.30 -7.61
C GLU A 69 11.48 16.60 -7.21
N LYS A 70 10.47 16.57 -8.10
CA LYS A 70 9.26 15.76 -7.88
C LYS A 70 9.63 14.28 -7.76
N HIS A 71 10.48 13.78 -8.65
CA HIS A 71 10.93 12.38 -8.61
C HIS A 71 11.68 12.02 -7.31
N LYS A 72 12.62 12.87 -6.87
CA LYS A 72 13.36 12.66 -5.61
C LYS A 72 12.42 12.59 -4.40
N ARG A 73 11.45 13.51 -4.31
CA ARG A 73 10.43 13.50 -3.25
C ARG A 73 9.52 12.27 -3.36
N GLY A 74 9.15 11.89 -4.57
CA GLY A 74 8.35 10.70 -4.85
C GLY A 74 9.01 9.44 -4.29
N ARG A 75 10.32 9.26 -4.47
CA ARG A 75 11.05 8.11 -3.90
C ARG A 75 10.96 8.05 -2.37
N LEU A 76 11.10 9.18 -1.69
CA LEU A 76 10.96 9.20 -0.22
C LEU A 76 9.54 8.84 0.23
N ILE A 77 8.53 9.27 -0.54
CA ILE A 77 7.13 8.90 -0.29
C ILE A 77 6.92 7.39 -0.53
N ASP A 78 7.49 6.85 -1.60
CA ASP A 78 7.42 5.43 -1.92
C ASP A 78 8.07 4.58 -0.81
N ASP A 79 9.26 4.97 -0.31
CA ASP A 79 9.95 4.26 0.78
C ASP A 79 9.08 4.17 2.06
N VAL A 80 8.42 5.28 2.42
CA VAL A 80 7.49 5.32 3.56
C VAL A 80 6.26 4.44 3.29
N ALA A 81 5.71 4.51 2.07
CA ALA A 81 4.56 3.71 1.67
C ALA A 81 4.86 2.20 1.67
N GLU A 82 6.05 1.79 1.24
CA GLU A 82 6.48 0.39 1.25
C GLU A 82 6.68 -0.12 2.68
N ARG A 83 7.19 0.71 3.59
CA ARG A 83 7.35 0.32 4.99
C ARG A 83 6.00 0.23 5.72
N VAL A 84 5.10 1.19 5.50
CA VAL A 84 3.71 1.10 5.96
C VAL A 84 3.02 -0.13 5.37
N GLY A 85 3.22 -0.39 4.08
CA GLY A 85 2.70 -1.56 3.39
C GLY A 85 3.15 -2.87 4.01
N ALA A 86 4.45 -3.00 4.30
CA ALA A 86 5.02 -4.17 4.95
C ALA A 86 4.38 -4.43 6.32
N LEU A 87 4.21 -3.39 7.15
CA LEU A 87 3.58 -3.53 8.47
C LEU A 87 2.16 -4.09 8.39
N LEU A 88 1.34 -3.63 7.43
CA LEU A 88 -0.03 -4.11 7.28
C LEU A 88 -0.09 -5.49 6.62
N LEU A 89 0.76 -5.73 5.62
CA LEU A 89 0.84 -7.01 4.93
C LEU A 89 1.33 -8.13 5.86
N GLN A 90 2.24 -7.85 6.78
CA GLN A 90 2.69 -8.81 7.81
C GLN A 90 1.55 -9.28 8.72
N VAL A 91 0.58 -8.41 9.02
CA VAL A 91 -0.60 -8.79 9.81
C VAL A 91 -1.56 -9.66 9.01
N ALA A 92 -1.74 -9.38 7.71
CA ALA A 92 -2.61 -10.16 6.82
C ALA A 92 -1.99 -11.48 6.35
N PHE A 93 -0.67 -11.48 6.13
CA PHE A 93 0.11 -12.55 5.51
C PHE A 93 1.42 -12.74 6.31
N PRO A 94 1.39 -13.48 7.44
CA PRO A 94 2.51 -13.59 8.38
C PRO A 94 3.81 -14.19 7.81
N GLU A 95 3.73 -14.82 6.63
CA GLU A 95 4.88 -15.32 5.89
C GLU A 95 5.68 -14.22 5.17
N MET A 96 5.08 -13.07 4.87
CA MET A 96 5.78 -11.89 4.39
C MET A 96 6.47 -11.24 5.59
N ARG A 97 7.80 -11.38 5.74
CA ARG A 97 8.55 -10.86 6.91
C ARG A 97 9.51 -9.73 6.57
N GLU A 98 9.50 -9.28 5.32
CA GLU A 98 10.39 -8.22 4.86
C GLU A 98 9.98 -6.87 5.46
N PRO A 99 10.94 -6.01 5.84
CA PRO A 99 10.65 -4.70 6.47
C PRO A 99 10.07 -3.68 5.49
N MET A 100 10.14 -3.96 4.19
CA MET A 100 9.57 -3.17 3.08
C MET A 100 8.85 -4.13 2.14
N VAL A 101 7.85 -3.66 1.39
CA VAL A 101 7.15 -4.52 0.41
C VAL A 101 8.11 -4.91 -0.72
N PRO A 102 8.54 -6.18 -0.83
CA PRO A 102 9.44 -6.58 -1.88
C PRO A 102 8.71 -6.63 -3.21
N PHE A 103 9.43 -6.36 -4.29
CA PHE A 103 8.89 -6.56 -5.65
C PHE A 103 8.40 -8.00 -5.86
N ARG A 104 9.18 -8.97 -5.36
CA ARG A 104 8.87 -10.40 -5.34
C ARG A 104 9.46 -11.06 -4.10
N LEU A 105 8.77 -12.03 -3.52
CA LEU A 105 9.24 -12.80 -2.36
C LEU A 105 9.02 -14.30 -2.59
N MET A 106 10.04 -15.11 -2.34
CA MET A 106 9.93 -16.57 -2.40
C MET A 106 9.41 -17.11 -1.08
N ILE A 107 8.32 -17.88 -1.11
CA ILE A 107 7.68 -18.48 0.06
C ILE A 107 7.59 -20.00 -0.13
N PRO A 108 8.48 -20.80 0.50
CA PRO A 108 8.49 -22.26 0.33
C PRO A 108 7.18 -22.96 0.69
N ALA A 109 6.42 -22.42 1.65
CA ALA A 109 5.11 -22.95 2.05
C ALA A 109 4.04 -22.88 0.94
N ALA A 110 4.31 -22.14 -0.14
CA ALA A 110 3.47 -22.02 -1.33
C ALA A 110 1.98 -21.76 -1.04
N PRO A 111 1.62 -20.74 -0.23
CA PRO A 111 0.24 -20.48 0.11
C PRO A 111 -0.58 -20.05 -1.12
N SER A 112 -1.91 -20.22 -1.07
CA SER A 112 -2.80 -19.85 -2.19
C SER A 112 -2.81 -18.34 -2.45
N ASN A 113 -3.33 -17.90 -3.60
CA ASN A 113 -3.59 -16.47 -3.79
C ASN A 113 -4.66 -16.00 -2.80
N ALA A 114 -4.50 -14.79 -2.27
CA ALA A 114 -5.44 -14.24 -1.30
C ALA A 114 -5.64 -12.74 -1.52
N ARG A 115 -6.84 -12.28 -1.21
CA ARG A 115 -7.23 -10.87 -1.20
C ARG A 115 -8.09 -10.65 0.03
N VAL A 116 -7.69 -9.73 0.90
CA VAL A 116 -8.40 -9.41 2.13
C VAL A 116 -8.55 -7.91 2.27
N PHE A 117 -9.61 -7.49 2.94
CA PHE A 117 -9.83 -6.09 3.26
C PHE A 117 -9.51 -5.82 4.71
N GLY A 118 -9.18 -4.57 5.00
CA GLY A 118 -9.02 -4.07 6.35
C GLY A 118 -9.38 -2.60 6.44
N SER A 119 -9.51 -2.11 7.67
CA SER A 119 -9.69 -0.69 7.97
C SER A 119 -8.44 -0.14 8.64
N ILE A 120 -8.03 1.08 8.27
CA ILE A 120 -6.99 1.87 8.94
C ILE A 120 -7.48 3.30 9.20
N GLU A 121 -6.75 4.08 9.98
CA GLU A 121 -6.90 5.53 10.05
C GLU A 121 -6.68 6.19 8.68
N ASN A 122 -7.27 7.37 8.46
CA ASN A 122 -7.09 8.07 7.20
C ASN A 122 -5.64 8.58 7.06
N LEU A 123 -4.90 8.06 6.07
CA LEU A 123 -3.51 8.42 5.81
C LEU A 123 -3.34 9.51 4.74
N SER A 124 -4.44 10.04 4.19
CA SER A 124 -4.40 11.00 3.08
C SER A 124 -3.53 12.21 3.42
N GLY A 125 -2.46 12.44 2.65
CA GLY A 125 -1.56 13.58 2.85
C GLY A 125 -0.65 13.50 4.08
N ARG A 126 -0.61 12.37 4.80
CA ARG A 126 0.13 12.23 6.07
C ARG A 126 1.59 11.82 5.94
N TYR A 127 2.19 11.92 4.74
CA TYR A 127 3.60 11.57 4.53
C TYR A 127 4.55 12.15 5.58
N GLY A 128 4.47 13.46 5.88
CA GLY A 128 5.39 14.11 6.82
C GLY A 128 5.30 13.54 8.23
N GLU A 129 4.09 13.28 8.71
CA GLU A 129 3.84 12.68 10.03
C GLU A 129 4.34 11.22 10.07
N LEU A 130 4.03 10.44 9.03
CA LEU A 130 4.44 9.05 8.92
C LEU A 130 5.96 8.91 8.83
N ALA A 131 6.62 9.76 8.04
CA ALA A 131 8.07 9.78 7.89
C ALA A 131 8.76 10.08 9.22
N ALA A 132 8.24 11.04 9.99
CA ALA A 132 8.80 11.42 11.30
C ALA A 132 8.63 10.30 12.36
N ARG A 133 7.54 9.54 12.29
CA ARG A 133 7.20 8.50 13.27
C ARG A 133 7.62 7.09 12.84
N LEU A 134 8.15 6.92 11.63
CA LEU A 134 8.40 5.61 11.01
C LEU A 134 9.13 4.59 11.90
N PRO A 135 10.10 4.95 12.77
CA PRO A 135 10.75 4.00 13.67
C PRO A 135 9.81 3.37 14.72
N THR A 136 8.70 4.03 15.06
CA THR A 136 7.75 3.61 16.11
C THR A 136 6.36 3.26 15.57
N VAL A 137 6.13 3.44 14.27
CA VAL A 137 4.86 3.08 13.63
C VAL A 137 4.69 1.56 13.63
N THR A 138 3.51 1.13 14.08
CA THR A 138 3.02 -0.26 14.04
C THR A 138 1.67 -0.30 13.36
N ALA A 139 1.23 -1.48 12.90
CA ALA A 139 -0.10 -1.67 12.32
C ALA A 139 -1.21 -1.19 13.30
N THR A 140 -1.09 -1.51 14.58
CA THR A 140 -2.03 -1.07 15.62
C THR A 140 -2.06 0.45 15.77
N SER A 141 -0.90 1.12 15.73
CA SER A 141 -0.85 2.59 15.81
C SER A 141 -1.43 3.30 14.58
N LEU A 142 -1.61 2.59 13.47
CA LEU A 142 -2.32 3.06 12.28
C LEU A 142 -3.82 2.71 12.33
N GLY A 143 -4.29 2.18 13.47
CA GLY A 143 -5.67 1.72 13.65
C GLY A 143 -6.03 0.51 12.79
N PHE A 144 -5.04 -0.29 12.35
CA PHE A 144 -5.31 -1.40 11.43
C PHE A 144 -6.14 -2.51 12.07
N ARG A 145 -7.18 -2.91 11.37
CA ARG A 145 -7.99 -4.10 11.68
C ARG A 145 -8.34 -4.81 10.39
N LEU A 146 -8.10 -6.11 10.34
CA LEU A 146 -8.61 -6.93 9.25
C LEU A 146 -10.13 -6.98 9.33
N GLU A 147 -10.79 -6.86 8.19
CA GLU A 147 -12.19 -7.24 8.09
C GLU A 147 -12.22 -8.76 8.19
N GLY A 148 -12.88 -9.30 9.21
CA GLY A 148 -13.02 -10.75 9.36
C GLY A 148 -13.77 -11.36 8.19
N ASP A 149 -13.50 -12.63 7.89
CA ASP A 149 -14.39 -13.48 7.11
C ASP A 149 -15.78 -13.42 7.77
N ARG A 150 -16.71 -12.72 7.15
CA ARG A 150 -18.13 -12.85 7.47
C ARG A 150 -18.68 -14.07 6.74
#